data_AF-K9SG73-F1
#
_entry.id   AF-K9SG73-F1
#
_cell.length_a   1.000
_cell.length_b   1.000
_cell.length_c   1.000
_cell.angle_alpha   90.00
_cell.angle_beta   90.00
_cell.angle_gamma   90.00
#
_symmetry.space_group_name_H-M   'P 1'
#
loop_
_entity.id
_entity.type
_entity.pdbx_description
1 polymer ?
#
loop_
_entity_poly.entity_id
_entity_poly.type
_entity_poly.pdbx_seq_one_letter_code
_entity_poly.pdbx_strand_id
1 'polypeptide(L)' 'MSIEDRAKATAKNIEGKVQEAIGEVTGNPEDKVEGKEKQAEASLEHSVENVKDDVKKAID' A
#
# COMPACT_ATOMS: atom_id res chain seq x y z
N MET A 1 -16.72 12.94 -12.51
CA MET A 1 -16.58 11.56 -13.00
C MET A 1 -17.91 11.11 -13.55
N SER A 2 -17.92 10.51 -14.75
CA SER A 2 -19.12 10.02 -15.42
C SER A 2 -19.56 8.66 -14.85
N ILE A 3 -20.77 8.19 -15.18
CA ILE A 3 -21.29 6.87 -14.75
C ILE A 3 -20.38 5.75 -15.27
N GLU A 4 -19.83 5.93 -16.46
CA GLU A 4 -18.90 5.00 -17.09
C GLU A 4 -17.57 4.88 -16.32
N ASP A 5 -17.08 6.00 -15.75
CA ASP A 5 -15.91 5.99 -14.87
C ASP A 5 -16.18 5.21 -13.59
N ARG A 6 -17.39 5.34 -13.02
CA ARG A 6 -17.80 4.59 -11.82
C ARG A 6 -17.91 3.09 -12.10
N ALA A 7 -18.45 2.72 -13.26
CA ALA A 7 -18.53 1.32 -13.68
C ALA A 7 -17.14 0.71 -13.88
N LYS A 8 -16.23 1.41 -14.57
CA LYS A 8 -14.82 0.98 -14.71
C LYS A 8 -14.10 0.85 -13.38
N ALA A 9 -14.30 1.81 -12.46
CA ALA A 9 -13.72 1.76 -11.13
C ALA A 9 -14.23 0.54 -10.33
N THR A 10 -15.51 0.22 -10.47
CA THR A 10 -16.13 -0.94 -9.81
C THR A 10 -15.59 -2.26 -10.38
N ALA A 11 -15.46 -2.37 -11.71
CA ALA A 11 -14.88 -3.55 -12.35
C ALA A 11 -13.43 -3.80 -11.91
N LYS A 12 -12.60 -2.74 -11.88
CA LYS A 12 -11.22 -2.82 -11.39
C LYS A 12 -11.12 -3.24 -9.93
N ASN A 13 -12.03 -2.79 -9.07
CA ASN A 13 -12.09 -3.21 -7.67
C ASN A 13 -12.40 -4.70 -7.52
N ILE A 14 -13.28 -5.24 -8.36
CA ILE A 14 -13.61 -6.67 -8.34
C ILE A 14 -12.42 -7.51 -8.82
N GLU A 15 -11.77 -7.10 -9.91
CA GLU A 15 -10.58 -7.76 -10.44
C GLU A 15 -9.43 -7.76 -9.41
N GLY A 16 -9.18 -6.63 -8.75
CA GLY A 16 -8.19 -6.53 -7.68
C GLY A 16 -8.48 -7.46 -6.50
N LYS A 17 -9.76 -7.56 -6.08
CA LYS A 17 -10.17 -8.51 -5.02
C LYS A 17 -9.98 -9.97 -5.42
N VAL A 18 -10.19 -10.30 -6.69
CA VAL A 18 -9.96 -11.66 -7.20
C VAL A 18 -8.45 -11.95 -7.20
N GLN A 19 -7.60 -11.00 -7.61
CA GLN A 19 -6.15 -11.16 -7.55
C GLN A 19 -5.65 -11.29 -6.11
N GLU A 20 -6.18 -10.50 -5.17
CA GLU A 20 -5.87 -10.58 -3.74
C GLU A 20 -6.24 -11.95 -3.17
N ALA A 21 -7.46 -12.43 -3.44
CA ALA A 21 -7.90 -13.74 -3.00
C ALA A 21 -7.06 -14.87 -3.62
N ILE A 22 -6.68 -14.75 -4.90
CA ILE A 22 -5.76 -15.71 -5.53
C ILE A 22 -4.39 -15.65 -4.86
N GLY A 23 -3.85 -14.46 -4.57
CA GLY A 23 -2.55 -14.30 -3.90
C GLY A 23 -2.54 -14.88 -2.48
N GLU A 24 -3.59 -14.67 -1.70
CA GLU A 24 -3.76 -15.26 -0.36
C GLU A 24 -3.92 -16.79 -0.41
N VAL A 25 -4.69 -17.31 -1.37
CA VAL A 25 -4.97 -18.75 -1.51
C VAL A 25 -3.80 -19.52 -2.13
N THR A 26 -3.15 -18.97 -3.16
CA THR A 26 -1.99 -19.59 -3.81
C THR A 26 -0.72 -19.42 -2.99
N GLY A 27 -0.69 -18.48 -2.03
CA GLY A 27 0.44 -18.29 -1.13
C GLY A 27 1.72 -17.94 -1.90
N ASN A 28 1.60 -17.12 -2.95
CA ASN A 28 2.73 -16.83 -3.82
C ASN A 28 3.84 -16.13 -2.99
N PRO A 29 5.02 -16.75 -2.84
CA PRO A 29 6.05 -16.27 -1.93
C PRO A 29 6.58 -14.89 -2.35
N GLU A 30 6.49 -14.54 -3.63
CA GLU A 30 6.87 -13.23 -4.16
C GLU A 30 6.01 -12.10 -3.58
N ASP A 31 4.67 -12.21 -3.59
CA ASP A 31 3.78 -11.17 -3.03
C ASP A 31 3.94 -11.03 -1.51
N LYS A 32 4.18 -12.14 -0.82
CA LYS A 32 4.39 -12.15 0.64
C LYS A 32 5.74 -11.53 1.03
N VAL A 33 6.76 -11.70 0.19
CA VAL A 33 8.09 -11.07 0.35
C VAL A 33 8.00 -9.59 0.01
N GLU A 34 7.40 -9.23 -1.13
CA GLU A 34 7.23 -7.84 -1.55
C GLU A 34 6.40 -7.04 -0.54
N GLY A 35 5.35 -7.64 0.03
CA GLY A 35 4.55 -7.04 1.10
C GLY A 35 5.35 -6.80 2.39
N LYS A 36 6.25 -7.71 2.76
CA LYS A 36 7.15 -7.52 3.92
C LYS A 36 8.21 -6.45 3.65
N GLU A 37 8.72 -6.40 2.42
CA GLU A 37 9.73 -5.42 2.00
C GLU A 37 9.14 -3.99 2.04
N LYS A 38 7.93 -3.81 1.49
CA LYS A 38 7.18 -2.53 1.57
C LYS A 38 6.88 -2.11 3.01
N GLN A 39 6.56 -3.04 3.91
CA GLN A 39 6.35 -2.72 5.33
C GLN A 39 7.64 -2.26 6.02
N ALA A 40 8.77 -2.85 5.67
CA ALA A 40 10.08 -2.42 6.20
C ALA A 40 10.45 -1.02 5.68
N GLU A 41 10.25 -0.78 4.38
CA GLU A 41 10.51 0.52 3.76
C GLU A 41 9.64 1.64 4.37
N ALA A 42 8.34 1.38 4.53
CA ALA A 42 7.42 2.31 5.18
C ALA A 42 7.80 2.62 6.65
N SER A 43 8.28 1.62 7.39
CA SER A 43 8.72 1.82 8.78
C SER A 43 9.97 2.71 8.86
N LEU A 44 10.89 2.57 7.90
CA LEU A 44 12.08 3.41 7.81
C LEU A 44 11.71 4.84 7.45
N GLU A 45 10.84 5.03 6.46
CA GLU A 45 10.38 6.36 6.03
C GLU A 45 9.68 7.11 7.17
N HIS A 46 8.76 6.45 7.88
CA HIS A 46 8.11 7.02 9.07
C HIS A 46 9.11 7.39 10.18
N SER A 47 10.15 6.58 10.38
CA SER A 47 11.17 6.88 11.39
C SER A 47 11.97 8.13 11.03
N VAL A 48 12.32 8.29 9.75
CA VAL A 48 13.01 9.49 9.25
C VAL A 48 12.10 10.72 9.33
N GLU A 49 10.83 10.57 8.98
CA GLU A 49 9.85 11.67 9.04
C GLU A 49 9.62 12.15 10.47
N ASN A 50 9.45 11.21 11.42
CA ASN A 50 9.32 11.55 12.85
C ASN A 50 10.53 12.35 13.37
N VAL A 51 11.76 11.91 13.02
CA VAL A 51 12.98 12.64 13.40
C VAL A 51 13.00 14.05 12.80
N LYS A 52 12.57 14.18 11.54
CA LYS A 52 12.52 15.48 10.86
C LYS A 52 11.47 16.41 11.50
N ASP A 53 10.31 15.88 11.89
CA ASP A 53 9.27 16.62 12.59
C ASP A 53 9.71 17.07 13.98
N ASP A 54 10.39 16.21 14.75
CA ASP A 54 10.93 16.56 16.06
C ASP A 54 12.01 17.65 15.97
N VAL A 55 12.90 17.55 14.97
CA VAL A 55 13.88 18.60 14.69
C VAL A 55 13.16 19.90 14.34
N LYS A 56 12.15 19.87 13.45
CA LYS A 56 11.40 21.06 13.08
C LYS A 56 10.72 21.73 14.28
N LYS A 57 10.10 20.95 15.17
CA LYS A 57 9.49 21.45 16.42
C LYS A 57 10.50 22.04 17.41
N ALA A 58 11.75 21.59 17.39
CA ALA A 58 12.78 22.11 18.28
C ALA A 58 13.39 23.44 17.78
N ILE A 59 13.22 23.75 16.49
CA ILE A 59 13.76 24.97 15.87
C ILE A 59 12.68 26.07 15.76
N ASP A 60 11.38 25.70 15.77
CA ASP A 60 10.23 26.62 15.87
C ASP A 60 10.08 27.17 17.30
#